data_AF-A0A0S7XIG3-F1
#
_entry.id   AF-A0A0S7XIG3-F1
#
_cell.length_a   1.000
_cell.length_b   1.000
_cell.length_c   1.000
_cell.angle_alpha   90.00
_cell.angle_beta   90.00
_cell.angle_gamma   90.00
#
_symmetry.space_group_name_H-M   'P 1'
#
loop_
_entity.id
_entity.type
_entity.pdbx_description
1 polymer ?
#
loop_
_entity_poly.entity_id
_entity_poly.type
_entity_poly.pdbx_seq_one_letter_code
_entity_poly.pdbx_strand_id
1 'polypeptide(L)'
;MKIRQLVILLLVVAVVVGVLAILTAAEEERERTEGERERQRPSREERIESYLGVLKEKLAPTDEQWKTLEPKLRSMIDARLEVQRMYFARISRIRGLSGRTRFAEAMEEEKETPQGQLYELLKDESAKEDAIKAKLEAVRAAREEERQKDRERSRELRRQINELEAELKKLINIRQEAILVLHGIIP
;
A
#
# COMPACT_ATOMS: atom_id res chain seq x y z
N MET A 1 -1.74 62.92 23.57
CA MET A 1 -1.63 62.04 22.37
C MET A 1 -1.18 60.61 22.68
N LYS A 2 -0.29 60.37 23.64
CA LYS A 2 0.31 59.04 23.90
C LYS A 2 -0.66 57.92 24.33
N ILE A 3 -1.72 58.25 25.08
CA ILE A 3 -2.68 57.26 25.62
C ILE A 3 -3.59 56.69 24.53
N ARG A 4 -4.07 57.52 23.59
CA ARG A 4 -4.93 57.07 22.48
C ARG A 4 -4.20 56.11 21.53
N GLN A 5 -2.92 56.37 21.26
CA GLN A 5 -2.09 55.46 20.45
C GLN A 5 -1.82 54.12 21.15
N LEU A 6 -1.63 54.13 22.48
CA LEU A 6 -1.44 52.92 23.29
C LEU A 6 -2.67 52.01 23.27
N VAL A 7 -3.88 52.59 23.40
CA VAL A 7 -5.14 51.82 23.38
C VAL A 7 -5.40 51.20 22.00
N ILE A 8 -5.12 51.94 20.92
CA ILE A 8 -5.29 51.43 19.55
C ILE A 8 -4.30 50.29 19.28
N LEU A 9 -3.04 50.42 19.71
CA LEU A 9 -2.03 49.37 19.55
C LEU A 9 -2.43 48.09 20.28
N LEU A 10 -2.95 48.21 21.52
CA LEU A 10 -3.44 47.08 22.31
C LEU A 10 -4.60 46.35 21.65
N LEU A 11 -5.55 47.09 21.06
CA LEU A 11 -6.67 46.52 20.33
C LEU A 11 -6.21 45.77 19.07
N VAL A 12 -5.26 46.32 18.31
CA VAL A 12 -4.72 45.66 17.12
C VAL A 12 -3.98 44.37 17.49
N VAL A 13 -3.18 44.39 18.56
CA VAL A 13 -2.47 43.19 19.05
C VAL A 13 -3.48 42.13 19.50
N ALA A 14 -4.53 42.51 20.24
CA ALA A 14 -5.57 41.56 20.66
C ALA A 14 -6.31 40.92 19.47
N VAL A 15 -6.59 41.69 18.42
CA VAL A 15 -7.22 41.16 17.20
C VAL A 15 -6.27 40.21 16.45
N VAL A 16 -4.99 40.57 16.30
CA VAL A 16 -4.00 39.71 15.61
C VAL A 16 -3.78 38.40 16.38
N VAL A 17 -3.68 38.46 17.71
CA VAL A 17 -3.55 37.26 18.56
C VAL A 17 -4.82 36.40 18.48
N GLY A 18 -6.00 37.01 18.46
CA GLY A 18 -7.26 36.30 18.28
C GLY A 18 -7.37 35.58 16.92
N VAL A 19 -6.94 36.23 15.83
CA VAL A 19 -6.92 35.62 14.49
C VAL A 19 -5.91 34.48 14.41
N LEU A 20 -4.71 34.64 14.99
CA LEU A 20 -3.72 33.57 15.05
C LEU A 20 -4.22 32.36 15.85
N ALA A 21 -4.87 32.58 16.99
CA ALA A 21 -5.42 31.50 17.81
C ALA A 21 -6.54 30.71 17.09
N ILE A 22 -7.36 31.39 16.29
CA ILE A 22 -8.41 30.74 15.47
C ILE A 22 -7.78 29.91 14.35
N LEU A 23 -6.73 30.42 13.70
CA LEU A 23 -6.03 29.70 12.63
C LEU A 23 -5.31 28.45 13.16
N THR A 24 -4.64 28.54 14.31
CA THR A 24 -3.98 27.38 14.94
C THR A 24 -4.98 26.32 15.41
N ALA A 25 -6.13 26.73 15.94
CA ALA A 25 -7.19 25.79 16.33
C ALA A 25 -7.80 25.07 15.12
N ALA A 26 -7.97 25.78 14.00
CA ALA A 26 -8.47 25.20 12.75
C ALA A 26 -7.47 24.22 12.11
N GLU A 27 -6.17 24.46 12.23
CA GLU A 27 -5.11 23.53 11.79
C GLU A 27 -5.08 22.26 12.66
N GLU A 28 -5.20 22.41 13.99
CA GLU A 28 -5.21 21.30 14.93
C GLU A 28 -6.44 20.38 14.77
N GLU A 29 -7.61 20.95 14.46
CA GLU A 29 -8.84 20.18 14.20
C GLU A 29 -8.75 19.40 12.88
N ARG A 30 -8.07 19.96 11.87
CA ARG A 30 -7.82 19.31 10.57
C ARG A 30 -6.88 18.11 10.72
N GLU A 31 -5.79 18.27 11.46
CA GLU A 31 -4.83 17.19 11.74
C GLU A 31 -5.45 16.06 12.58
N ARG A 32 -6.29 16.39 13.57
CA ARG A 32 -7.03 15.39 14.36
C ARG A 32 -8.00 14.60 13.49
N THR A 33 -8.74 15.27 12.60
CA THR A 33 -9.74 14.62 11.73
C THR A 33 -9.09 13.73 10.66
N GLU A 34 -7.93 14.12 10.12
CA GLU A 34 -7.16 13.29 9.19
C GLU A 34 -6.48 12.10 9.89
N GLY A 35 -5.91 12.30 11.07
CA GLY A 35 -5.33 11.24 11.89
C GLY A 35 -6.36 10.20 12.39
N GLU A 36 -7.59 10.61 12.67
CA GLU A 36 -8.68 9.70 13.05
C GLU A 36 -9.19 8.84 11.89
N ARG A 37 -9.23 9.39 10.66
CA ARG A 37 -9.61 8.63 9.45
C ARG A 37 -8.58 7.57 9.06
N GLU A 38 -7.30 7.81 9.36
CA GLU A 38 -6.24 6.84 9.11
C GLU A 38 -6.23 5.70 10.15
N ARG A 39 -6.60 6.00 11.41
CA ARG A 39 -6.75 5.02 12.49
C ARG A 39 -7.98 4.11 12.37
N GLN A 40 -8.96 4.45 11.52
CA GLN A 40 -10.18 3.67 11.34
C GLN A 40 -10.12 2.66 10.18
N ARG A 41 -9.00 2.55 9.46
CA ARG A 41 -8.88 1.52 8.43
C ARG A 41 -8.61 0.18 9.11
N PRO A 42 -9.49 -0.83 8.94
CA PRO A 42 -9.24 -2.14 9.50
C PRO A 42 -7.93 -2.68 8.95
N SER A 43 -7.13 -3.23 9.86
CA SER A 43 -5.87 -3.89 9.57
C SER A 43 -6.08 -5.01 8.54
N ARG A 44 -4.98 -5.48 7.96
CA ARG A 44 -5.04 -6.64 7.07
C ARG A 44 -5.69 -7.84 7.77
N GLU A 45 -5.32 -8.08 9.02
CA GLU A 45 -5.82 -9.22 9.78
C GLU A 45 -7.33 -9.10 10.04
N GLU A 46 -7.79 -7.94 10.52
CA GLU A 46 -9.22 -7.69 10.77
C GLU A 46 -10.07 -7.85 9.50
N ARG A 47 -9.55 -7.47 8.33
CA ARG A 47 -10.24 -7.67 7.05
C ARG A 47 -10.35 -9.15 6.69
N ILE A 48 -9.29 -9.92 6.91
CA ILE A 48 -9.28 -11.36 6.65
C ILE A 48 -10.24 -12.06 7.62
N GLU A 49 -10.18 -11.74 8.91
CA GLU A 49 -11.09 -12.28 9.93
C GLU A 49 -12.56 -11.99 9.60
N SER A 50 -12.87 -10.74 9.28
CA SER A 50 -14.22 -10.34 8.89
C SER A 50 -14.69 -11.14 7.67
N TYR A 51 -13.81 -11.32 6.68
CA TYR A 51 -14.16 -12.06 5.47
C TYR A 51 -14.32 -13.57 5.72
N LEU A 52 -13.47 -14.17 6.56
CA LEU A 52 -13.62 -15.54 7.00
C LEU A 52 -14.91 -15.76 7.78
N GLY A 53 -15.34 -14.80 8.60
CA GLY A 53 -16.65 -14.81 9.27
C GLY A 53 -17.81 -14.91 8.29
N VAL A 54 -17.79 -14.08 7.24
CA VAL A 54 -18.80 -14.13 6.15
C VAL A 54 -18.77 -15.47 5.43
N LEU A 55 -17.59 -16.02 5.15
CA LEU A 55 -17.46 -17.32 4.51
C LEU A 55 -17.97 -18.45 5.41
N LYS A 56 -17.68 -18.41 6.72
CA LYS A 56 -18.18 -19.39 7.69
C LYS A 56 -19.70 -19.45 7.67
N GLU A 57 -20.35 -18.29 7.71
CA GLU A 57 -21.82 -18.19 7.67
C GLU A 57 -22.40 -18.77 6.37
N LYS A 58 -21.82 -18.41 5.22
CA LYS A 58 -22.33 -18.86 3.91
C LYS A 58 -22.09 -20.34 3.65
N LEU A 59 -20.90 -20.83 3.98
CA LEU A 59 -20.51 -22.22 3.77
C LEU A 59 -21.24 -23.17 4.72
N ALA A 60 -21.71 -22.66 5.86
CA ALA A 60 -22.38 -23.40 6.93
C ALA A 60 -21.69 -24.74 7.25
N PRO A 61 -20.37 -24.75 7.54
CA PRO A 61 -19.63 -25.96 7.85
C PRO A 61 -19.98 -26.46 9.25
N THR A 62 -19.73 -27.75 9.52
CA THR A 62 -19.67 -28.23 10.91
C THR A 62 -18.46 -27.64 11.62
N ASP A 63 -18.46 -27.62 12.96
CA ASP A 63 -17.30 -27.11 13.72
C ASP A 63 -16.01 -27.89 13.43
N GLU A 64 -16.11 -29.20 13.23
CA GLU A 64 -14.98 -30.05 12.87
C GLU A 64 -14.48 -29.75 11.45
N GLN A 65 -15.39 -29.57 10.49
CA GLN A 65 -15.03 -29.17 9.14
C GLN A 65 -14.38 -27.78 9.15
N TRP A 66 -14.93 -26.83 9.91
CA TRP A 66 -14.39 -25.47 10.00
C TRP A 66 -12.97 -25.43 10.55
N LYS A 67 -12.65 -26.23 11.57
CA LYS A 67 -11.28 -26.33 12.13
C LYS A 67 -10.23 -26.69 11.07
N THR A 68 -10.61 -27.50 10.08
CA THR A 68 -9.70 -27.89 8.98
C THR A 68 -9.76 -26.93 7.79
N LEU A 69 -10.93 -26.32 7.54
CA LEU A 69 -11.20 -25.47 6.39
C LEU A 69 -10.67 -24.04 6.58
N GLU A 70 -10.83 -23.48 7.77
CA GLU A 70 -10.43 -22.11 8.11
C GLU A 70 -8.97 -21.78 7.77
N PRO A 71 -7.95 -22.55 8.24
CA PRO A 71 -6.55 -22.21 7.96
C PRO A 71 -6.24 -22.23 6.45
N LYS A 72 -6.87 -23.12 5.69
CA LYS A 72 -6.68 -23.21 4.24
C LYS A 72 -7.34 -22.06 3.49
N LEU A 73 -8.55 -21.67 3.91
CA LEU A 73 -9.23 -20.48 3.37
C LEU A 73 -8.42 -19.22 3.67
N ARG A 74 -7.87 -19.08 4.88
CA ARG A 74 -6.99 -17.96 5.25
C ARG A 74 -5.78 -17.90 4.32
N SER A 75 -5.05 -19.00 4.17
CA SER A 75 -3.88 -19.06 3.27
C SER A 75 -4.25 -18.75 1.81
N MET A 76 -5.40 -19.22 1.33
CA MET A 76 -5.89 -18.91 -0.02
C MET A 76 -6.19 -17.41 -0.18
N ILE A 77 -6.91 -16.81 0.76
CA ILE A 77 -7.21 -15.37 0.78
C ILE A 77 -5.90 -14.57 0.78
N ASP A 78 -4.93 -14.97 1.59
CA ASP A 78 -3.63 -14.32 1.65
C ASP A 78 -2.85 -14.39 0.34
N ALA A 79 -2.78 -15.56 -0.28
CA ALA A 79 -2.13 -15.74 -1.57
C ALA A 79 -2.81 -14.88 -2.65
N ARG A 80 -4.14 -14.79 -2.64
CA ARG A 80 -4.93 -13.94 -3.55
C ARG A 80 -4.66 -12.46 -3.34
N LEU A 81 -4.64 -12.00 -2.08
CA LEU A 81 -4.31 -10.62 -1.74
C LEU A 81 -2.90 -10.25 -2.19
N GLU A 82 -1.97 -11.19 -2.11
CA GLU A 82 -0.60 -10.99 -2.59
C GLU A 82 -0.53 -10.89 -4.12
N VAL A 83 -1.24 -11.74 -4.85
CA VAL A 83 -1.40 -11.61 -6.31
C VAL A 83 -2.00 -10.26 -6.70
N GLN A 84 -3.04 -9.83 -5.99
CA GLN A 84 -3.66 -8.53 -6.19
C GLN A 84 -2.66 -7.40 -5.94
N ARG A 85 -1.92 -7.44 -4.82
CA ARG A 85 -0.90 -6.45 -4.49
C ARG A 85 0.18 -6.34 -5.57
N MET A 86 0.68 -7.46 -6.08
CA MET A 86 1.65 -7.45 -7.18
C MET A 86 1.08 -6.81 -8.45
N TYR A 87 -0.18 -7.11 -8.78
CA TYR A 87 -0.85 -6.52 -9.93
C TYR A 87 -1.03 -5.00 -9.76
N PHE A 88 -1.48 -4.55 -8.58
CA PHE A 88 -1.58 -3.13 -8.26
C PHE A 88 -0.22 -2.43 -8.30
N ALA A 89 0.83 -3.04 -7.73
CA ALA A 89 2.18 -2.49 -7.77
C ALA A 89 2.67 -2.31 -9.23
N ARG A 90 2.36 -3.27 -10.12
CA ARG A 90 2.67 -3.14 -11.55
C ARG A 90 1.88 -2.00 -12.21
N ILE A 91 0.59 -1.89 -11.95
CA ILE A 91 -0.23 -0.78 -12.49
C ILE A 91 0.27 0.57 -11.99
N SER A 92 0.57 0.70 -10.69
CA SER A 92 1.05 1.94 -10.10
C SER A 92 2.38 2.38 -10.73
N ARG A 93 3.26 1.43 -11.05
CA ARG A 93 4.49 1.71 -11.81
C ARG A 93 4.20 2.20 -13.23
N ILE A 94 3.28 1.55 -13.95
CA ILE A 94 2.92 1.93 -15.33
C ILE A 94 2.25 3.30 -15.38
N ARG A 95 1.40 3.65 -14.40
CA ARG A 95 0.68 4.91 -14.35
C ARG A 95 1.49 6.07 -13.73
N GLY A 96 2.75 5.84 -13.36
CA GLY A 96 3.58 6.85 -12.70
C GLY A 96 3.04 7.30 -11.33
N LEU A 97 2.21 6.48 -10.68
CA LEU A 97 1.55 6.81 -9.42
C LEU A 97 2.38 6.45 -8.18
N SER A 98 3.61 5.96 -8.35
CA SER A 98 4.46 5.50 -7.24
C SER A 98 5.07 6.62 -6.37
N GLY A 99 4.77 7.90 -6.63
CA GLY A 99 5.59 9.02 -6.15
C GLY A 99 4.91 10.12 -5.34
N ARG A 100 3.86 9.87 -4.54
CA ARG A 100 3.18 10.98 -3.82
C ARG A 100 3.16 10.95 -2.28
N THR A 101 3.70 9.94 -1.60
CA THR A 101 3.48 9.82 -0.14
C THR A 101 4.68 9.50 0.76
N ARG A 102 5.93 9.54 0.26
CA ARG A 102 7.13 9.58 1.12
C ARG A 102 8.24 10.37 0.43
N PHE A 103 8.26 11.69 0.63
CA PHE A 103 9.14 12.58 -0.15
C PHE A 103 10.43 13.01 0.58
N ALA A 104 10.65 12.59 1.83
CA ALA A 104 11.83 13.01 2.61
C ALA A 104 12.86 11.89 2.79
N GLU A 105 12.48 10.70 3.26
CA GLU A 105 13.42 9.58 3.47
C GLU A 105 13.72 8.79 2.18
N ALA A 106 12.76 8.69 1.25
CA ALA A 106 12.97 7.99 -0.02
C ALA A 106 13.92 8.73 -0.99
N MET A 107 14.15 10.03 -0.77
CA MET A 107 15.04 10.84 -1.63
C MET A 107 16.52 10.57 -1.39
N GLU A 108 16.92 10.08 -0.21
CA GLU A 108 18.31 9.62 0.01
C GLU A 108 18.48 8.18 -0.49
N GLU A 109 17.51 7.30 -0.27
CA GLU A 109 17.52 5.92 -0.79
C GLU A 109 17.49 5.88 -2.34
N GLU A 110 16.73 6.75 -3.00
CA GLU A 110 16.68 6.79 -4.47
C GLU A 110 18.04 7.09 -5.08
N LYS A 111 18.85 7.94 -4.46
CA LYS A 111 20.19 8.33 -4.97
C LYS A 111 21.16 7.15 -5.02
N GLU A 112 21.00 6.15 -4.16
CA GLU A 112 21.86 4.96 -4.15
C GLU A 112 21.45 3.92 -5.21
N THR A 113 20.22 4.00 -5.73
CA THR A 113 19.76 3.10 -6.80
C THR A 113 20.43 3.41 -8.14
N PRO A 114 20.60 2.43 -9.04
CA PRO A 114 21.07 2.68 -10.41
C PRO A 114 20.25 3.77 -11.13
N GLN A 115 18.94 3.83 -10.87
CA GLN A 115 18.03 4.81 -11.46
C GLN A 115 18.29 6.22 -10.94
N GLY A 116 18.46 6.40 -9.62
CA GLY A 116 18.81 7.71 -9.07
C GLY A 116 20.21 8.16 -9.44
N GLN A 117 21.18 7.24 -9.49
CA GLN A 117 22.53 7.56 -9.98
C GLN A 117 22.53 8.00 -11.44
N LEU A 118 21.71 7.37 -12.29
CA LEU A 118 21.53 7.81 -13.68
C LEU A 118 20.83 9.18 -13.72
N TYR A 119 19.82 9.40 -12.90
CA TYR A 119 19.11 10.68 -12.84
C TYR A 119 20.03 11.84 -12.41
N GLU A 120 20.85 11.64 -11.38
CA GLU A 120 21.85 12.62 -10.95
C GLU A 120 22.90 12.88 -12.03
N LEU A 121 23.39 11.83 -12.71
CA LEU A 121 24.36 11.97 -13.79
C LEU A 121 23.79 12.78 -14.97
N LEU A 122 22.50 12.62 -15.28
CA LEU A 122 21.83 13.35 -16.34
C LEU A 122 21.55 14.82 -16.02
N LYS A 123 21.68 15.26 -14.75
CA LYS A 123 21.61 16.68 -14.40
C LYS A 123 22.87 17.45 -14.80
N ASP A 124 24.00 16.76 -14.99
CA ASP A 124 25.24 17.33 -15.48
C ASP A 124 25.30 17.20 -17.01
N GLU A 125 25.07 18.31 -17.72
CA GLU A 125 25.13 18.35 -19.19
C GLU A 125 26.54 18.08 -19.75
N SER A 126 27.58 18.14 -18.91
CA SER A 126 28.96 17.81 -19.27
C SER A 126 29.34 16.35 -19.01
N ALA A 127 28.39 15.53 -18.52
CA ALA A 127 28.62 14.13 -18.22
C ALA A 127 29.13 13.36 -19.46
N LYS A 128 30.18 12.57 -19.26
CA LYS A 128 30.78 11.75 -20.33
C LYS A 128 29.81 10.68 -20.81
N GLU A 129 29.71 10.52 -22.14
CA GLU A 129 28.85 9.52 -22.77
C GLU A 129 29.09 8.10 -22.23
N ASP A 130 30.34 7.71 -22.00
CA ASP A 130 30.68 6.40 -21.46
C ASP A 130 30.17 6.18 -20.03
N ALA A 131 30.14 7.24 -19.21
CA ALA A 131 29.58 7.18 -17.86
C ALA A 131 28.05 7.02 -17.90
N ILE A 132 27.39 7.73 -18.82
CA ILE A 132 25.94 7.61 -19.04
C ILE A 132 25.59 6.21 -19.51
N LYS A 133 26.33 5.65 -20.47
CA LYS A 133 26.15 4.27 -20.95
C LYS A 133 26.28 3.26 -19.82
N ALA A 134 27.32 3.36 -18.99
CA ALA A 134 27.53 2.45 -17.88
C ALA A 134 26.37 2.47 -16.87
N LYS A 135 25.87 3.67 -16.49
CA LYS A 135 24.73 3.79 -15.57
C LYS A 135 23.42 3.33 -16.20
N LEU A 136 23.22 3.56 -17.50
CA LEU A 136 22.06 3.07 -18.23
C LEU A 136 22.02 1.54 -18.29
N GLU A 137 23.16 0.88 -18.52
CA GLU A 137 23.25 -0.58 -18.47
C GLU A 137 22.97 -1.12 -17.07
N ALA A 138 23.47 -0.46 -16.02
CA ALA A 138 23.14 -0.83 -14.64
C ALA A 138 21.63 -0.74 -14.34
N VAL A 139 20.95 0.30 -14.83
CA VAL A 139 19.48 0.44 -14.73
C VAL A 139 18.75 -0.67 -15.49
N ARG A 140 19.21 -1.01 -16.70
CA ARG A 140 18.63 -2.09 -17.51
C ARG A 140 18.77 -3.44 -16.83
N ALA A 141 19.95 -3.74 -16.29
CA ALA A 141 20.23 -4.97 -15.56
C ALA A 141 19.35 -5.07 -14.29
N ALA A 142 19.28 -4.00 -13.49
CA ALA A 142 18.43 -3.97 -12.29
C ALA A 142 16.94 -4.19 -12.62
N ARG A 143 16.44 -3.59 -13.70
CA ARG A 143 15.07 -3.83 -14.17
C ARG A 143 14.84 -5.27 -14.63
N GLU A 144 15.81 -5.88 -15.31
CA GLU A 144 15.69 -7.27 -15.73
C GLU A 144 15.70 -8.22 -14.53
N GLU A 145 16.55 -8.00 -13.55
CA GLU A 145 16.59 -8.78 -12.32
C GLU A 145 15.26 -8.67 -11.55
N GLU A 146 14.71 -7.45 -11.40
CA GLU A 146 13.41 -7.26 -10.78
C GLU A 146 12.30 -7.99 -11.55
N ARG A 147 12.31 -7.94 -12.88
CA ARG A 147 11.38 -8.71 -13.73
C ARG A 147 11.52 -10.22 -13.52
N GLN A 148 12.75 -10.73 -13.34
CA GLN A 148 12.99 -12.14 -13.06
C GLN A 148 12.39 -12.55 -11.70
N LYS A 149 12.67 -11.77 -10.64
CA LYS A 149 12.10 -11.98 -9.31
C LYS A 149 10.57 -11.94 -9.31
N ASP A 150 9.97 -10.97 -10.00
CA ASP A 150 8.52 -10.86 -10.16
C ASP A 150 7.92 -12.09 -10.85
N ARG A 151 8.61 -12.64 -11.87
CA ARG A 151 8.18 -13.85 -12.59
C ARG A 151 8.26 -15.08 -11.70
N GLU A 152 9.35 -15.24 -10.96
CA GLU A 152 9.53 -16.37 -10.02
C GLU A 152 8.50 -16.35 -8.91
N ARG A 153 8.32 -15.20 -8.26
CA ARG A 153 7.28 -15.00 -7.24
C ARG A 153 5.88 -15.30 -7.78
N SER A 154 5.57 -14.85 -9.00
CA SER A 154 4.29 -15.13 -9.64
C SER A 154 4.07 -16.61 -9.92
N ARG A 155 5.13 -17.36 -10.27
CA ARG A 155 5.04 -18.81 -10.48
C ARG A 155 4.80 -19.54 -9.17
N GLU A 156 5.51 -19.14 -8.11
CA GLU A 156 5.39 -19.74 -6.80
C GLU A 156 3.99 -19.52 -6.20
N LEU A 157 3.47 -18.30 -6.25
CA LEU A 157 2.11 -18.01 -5.80
C LEU A 157 1.04 -18.79 -6.56
N ARG A 158 1.23 -18.99 -7.88
CA ARG A 158 0.31 -19.82 -8.67
C ARG A 158 0.34 -21.28 -8.25
N ARG A 159 1.53 -21.83 -7.95
CA ARG A 159 1.65 -23.19 -7.41
C ARG A 159 0.93 -23.32 -6.07
N GLN A 160 1.20 -22.41 -5.15
CA GLN A 160 0.55 -22.37 -3.84
C GLN A 160 -0.98 -22.28 -3.95
N ILE A 161 -1.50 -21.43 -4.82
CA ILE A 161 -2.95 -21.33 -5.06
C ILE A 161 -3.51 -22.64 -5.60
N ASN A 162 -2.87 -23.27 -6.59
CA ASN A 162 -3.34 -24.53 -7.15
C ASN A 162 -3.32 -25.68 -6.11
N GLU A 163 -2.30 -25.72 -5.26
CA GLU A 163 -2.20 -26.71 -4.18
C GLU A 163 -3.30 -26.50 -3.14
N LEU A 164 -3.49 -25.26 -2.66
CA LEU A 164 -4.55 -24.91 -1.73
C LEU A 164 -5.94 -25.19 -2.31
N GLU A 165 -6.15 -24.91 -3.60
CA GLU A 165 -7.39 -25.27 -4.30
C GLU A 165 -7.64 -26.78 -4.27
N ALA A 166 -6.64 -27.58 -4.63
CA ALA A 166 -6.76 -29.03 -4.64
C ALA A 166 -7.03 -29.61 -3.24
N GLU A 167 -6.47 -28.99 -2.20
CA GLU A 167 -6.74 -29.35 -0.81
C GLU A 167 -8.13 -28.93 -0.36
N LEU A 168 -8.56 -27.71 -0.68
CA LEU A 168 -9.89 -27.20 -0.35
C LEU A 168 -10.98 -28.07 -1.00
N LYS A 169 -10.81 -28.45 -2.28
CA LYS A 169 -11.75 -29.31 -3.02
C LYS A 169 -11.96 -30.69 -2.40
N LYS A 170 -10.99 -31.20 -1.62
CA LYS A 170 -11.14 -32.47 -0.87
C LYS A 170 -11.99 -32.32 0.40
N LEU A 171 -12.16 -31.10 0.90
CA LEU A 171 -12.81 -30.81 2.18
C LEU A 171 -14.20 -30.21 2.05
N ILE A 172 -14.58 -29.78 0.86
CA ILE A 172 -15.84 -29.08 0.60
C ILE A 172 -16.74 -29.89 -0.33
N ASN A 173 -18.04 -29.68 -0.22
CA ASN A 173 -19.01 -30.20 -1.18
C ASN A 173 -19.22 -29.22 -2.34
N ILE A 174 -19.94 -29.66 -3.38
CA ILE A 174 -20.19 -28.87 -4.59
C ILE A 174 -20.90 -27.52 -4.33
N ARG A 175 -21.79 -27.46 -3.32
CA ARG A 175 -22.47 -26.22 -2.94
C ARG A 175 -21.46 -25.24 -2.33
N GLN A 176 -20.59 -25.72 -1.45
CA GLN A 176 -19.54 -24.91 -0.81
C GLN A 176 -18.50 -24.45 -1.85
N GLU A 177 -18.12 -25.31 -2.79
CA GLU A 177 -17.25 -24.95 -3.92
C GLU A 177 -17.86 -23.81 -4.75
N ALA A 178 -19.14 -23.93 -5.15
CA ALA A 178 -19.83 -22.87 -5.89
C ALA A 178 -19.82 -21.53 -5.15
N ILE A 179 -19.99 -21.54 -3.82
CA ILE A 179 -19.89 -20.33 -2.99
C ILE A 179 -18.48 -19.76 -3.06
N LEU A 180 -17.44 -20.58 -2.92
CA LEU A 180 -16.05 -20.12 -2.97
C LEU A 180 -15.66 -19.55 -4.35
N VAL A 181 -16.20 -20.12 -5.43
CA VAL A 181 -16.03 -19.60 -6.80
C VAL A 181 -16.71 -18.23 -6.96
N LEU A 182 -17.95 -18.09 -6.49
CA LEU A 182 -18.67 -16.81 -6.53
C LEU A 182 -17.97 -15.72 -5.71
N HIS A 183 -17.27 -16.11 -4.64
CA HIS A 183 -16.47 -15.23 -3.80
C HIS A 183 -15.04 -15.01 -4.32
N GLY A 184 -14.67 -15.59 -5.47
CA GLY A 184 -13.35 -15.43 -6.08
C GLY A 184 -12.19 -16.04 -5.29
N ILE A 185 -12.49 -16.95 -4.36
CA ILE A 185 -11.49 -17.64 -3.53
C ILE A 185 -10.79 -18.71 -4.37
N ILE A 186 -11.59 -19.55 -5.02
CA ILE A 186 -11.17 -20.63 -5.91
C ILE A 186 -11.60 -20.26 -7.34
N PRO A 187 -10.80 -20.56 -8.38
CA PRO A 187 -11.20 -20.31 -9.77
C PRO A 187 -12.40 -21.16 -10.22
#